data_AF-A0A399I4K8-F1
#
_entry.id   AF-A0A399I4K8-F1
#
_cell.length_a   1.000
_cell.length_b   1.000
_cell.length_c   1.000
_cell.angle_alpha   90.00
_cell.angle_beta   90.00
_cell.angle_gamma   90.00
#
_symmetry.space_group_name_H-M   'P 1'
#
loop_
_entity.id
_entity.type
_entity.pdbx_description
1 polymer ?
#
loop_
_entity_poly.entity_id
_entity_poly.type
_entity_poly.pdbx_seq_one_letter_code
_entity_poly.pdbx_strand_id
1 'polypeptide(L)'
;MTRKIDDQKLLKLHAEGVEGKAIAERFGVSPAAISKRLKRLTRPPIFDALTAKEERFVMEIAGGKNQTQAAMSAFDVGSLDSAKTIGSRLMKDTDIQEAITAVMEAEGLTRRYLVGKLKGHVDNAVDPSVSLRAVDLGLKLHDAYPATKNMNLNINVDCDPVDLSQFRQR
;
A
#
# COMPACT_ATOMS: atom_id res chain seq x y z
N MET A 1 -17.15 0.40 -31.76
CA MET A 1 -17.93 1.10 -30.71
C MET A 1 -17.76 0.34 -29.40
N THR A 2 -17.02 0.89 -28.44
CA THR A 2 -16.84 0.31 -27.10
C THR A 2 -18.16 0.47 -26.34
N ARG A 3 -18.89 -0.62 -26.11
CA ARG A 3 -20.12 -0.58 -25.29
C ARG A 3 -19.72 -0.24 -23.86
N LYS A 4 -20.08 0.95 -23.38
CA LYS A 4 -19.72 1.43 -22.06
C LYS A 4 -20.62 0.75 -21.04
N ILE A 5 -20.01 -0.05 -20.16
CA ILE A 5 -20.72 -0.69 -19.05
C ILE A 5 -21.01 0.39 -18.01
N ASP A 6 -22.26 0.50 -17.59
CA ASP A 6 -22.67 1.41 -16.50
C ASP A 6 -22.46 0.69 -15.16
N ASP A 7 -21.45 1.15 -14.41
CA ASP A 7 -21.01 0.50 -13.18
C ASP A 7 -22.08 0.52 -12.08
N GLN A 8 -22.94 1.55 -12.04
CA GLN A 8 -24.02 1.62 -11.05
C GLN A 8 -25.12 0.59 -11.32
N LYS A 9 -25.50 0.42 -12.59
CA LYS A 9 -26.49 -0.59 -12.99
C LYS A 9 -25.94 -2.01 -12.85
N LEU A 10 -24.66 -2.20 -13.13
CA LEU A 10 -23.97 -3.47 -12.94
C LEU A 10 -24.02 -3.94 -11.47
N LEU A 11 -23.69 -3.03 -10.54
CA LEU A 11 -23.69 -3.32 -9.11
C LEU A 11 -25.10 -3.63 -8.59
N LYS A 12 -26.13 -2.90 -9.05
CA LYS A 12 -27.53 -3.18 -8.71
C LYS A 12 -27.97 -4.58 -9.16
N LEU A 13 -27.72 -4.92 -10.43
CA LEU A 13 -28.09 -6.24 -10.98
C LEU A 13 -27.35 -7.40 -10.29
N HIS A 14 -26.11 -7.17 -9.88
CA HIS A 14 -25.34 -8.14 -9.11
C HIS A 14 -25.88 -8.29 -7.67
N ALA A 15 -26.28 -7.19 -7.03
CA ALA A 15 -26.92 -7.21 -5.70
C ALA A 15 -28.29 -7.89 -5.73
N GLU A 16 -29.02 -7.81 -6.85
CA GLU A 16 -30.28 -8.52 -7.11
C GLU A 16 -30.08 -10.03 -7.38
N GLY A 17 -28.84 -10.52 -7.41
CA GLY A 17 -28.53 -11.94 -7.59
C GLY A 17 -28.63 -12.44 -9.04
N VAL A 18 -28.67 -11.53 -10.02
CA VAL A 18 -28.76 -11.90 -11.44
C VAL A 18 -27.47 -12.56 -11.90
N GLU A 19 -27.57 -13.72 -12.56
CA GLU A 19 -26.40 -14.45 -13.06
C GLU A 19 -25.61 -13.60 -14.09
N GLY A 20 -24.28 -13.62 -14.01
CA GLY A 20 -23.41 -12.79 -14.86
C GLY A 20 -23.60 -12.97 -16.37
N LYS A 21 -24.14 -14.10 -16.82
CA LYS A 21 -24.53 -14.34 -18.22
C LYS A 21 -25.72 -13.47 -18.64
N ALA A 22 -26.75 -13.37 -17.82
CA ALA A 22 -27.92 -12.54 -18.10
C ALA A 22 -27.57 -11.04 -18.04
N ILE A 23 -26.65 -10.64 -17.16
CA ILE A 23 -26.11 -9.28 -17.14
C ILE A 23 -25.36 -8.98 -18.44
N ALA A 24 -24.51 -9.92 -18.89
CA ALA A 24 -23.76 -9.79 -20.15
C ALA A 24 -24.67 -9.62 -21.37
N GLU A 25 -25.77 -10.37 -21.45
CA GLU A 25 -26.78 -10.22 -22.51
C GLU A 25 -27.45 -8.84 -22.48
N ARG A 26 -27.85 -8.35 -21.30
CA ARG A 26 -28.49 -7.02 -21.15
C ARG A 26 -27.58 -5.87 -21.58
N PHE A 27 -26.28 -5.96 -21.30
CA PHE A 27 -25.30 -4.95 -21.73
C PHE A 27 -24.71 -5.24 -23.11
N GLY A 28 -25.03 -6.40 -23.71
CA GLY A 28 -24.47 -6.87 -24.97
C GLY A 28 -22.94 -6.98 -24.93
N VAL A 29 -22.35 -7.42 -23.81
CA VAL A 29 -20.90 -7.61 -23.66
C VAL A 29 -20.59 -9.06 -23.35
N SER A 30 -19.34 -9.48 -23.45
CA SER A 30 -18.98 -10.86 -23.10
C SER A 30 -19.13 -11.10 -21.59
N PRO A 31 -19.51 -12.32 -21.15
CA PRO A 31 -19.56 -12.68 -19.74
C PRO A 31 -18.23 -12.39 -19.02
N ALA A 32 -17.10 -12.65 -19.69
CA ALA A 32 -15.77 -12.36 -19.16
C ALA A 32 -15.53 -10.86 -18.89
N ALA A 33 -16.11 -9.96 -19.70
CA ALA A 33 -16.01 -8.52 -19.47
C ALA A 33 -16.78 -8.10 -18.21
N ILE A 34 -17.98 -8.65 -18.01
CA ILE A 34 -18.79 -8.45 -16.79
C ILE A 34 -18.05 -8.98 -15.56
N SER A 35 -17.54 -10.21 -15.61
CA SER A 35 -16.81 -10.81 -14.48
C SER A 35 -15.57 -10.01 -14.10
N LYS A 36 -14.79 -9.53 -15.09
CA LYS A 36 -13.62 -8.67 -14.84
C LYS A 36 -14.03 -7.31 -14.28
N ARG A 37 -15.14 -6.73 -14.75
CA ARG A 37 -15.64 -5.44 -14.27
C ARG A 37 -16.18 -5.54 -12.85
N LEU A 38 -16.96 -6.58 -12.55
CA LEU A 38 -17.44 -6.86 -11.19
C LEU A 38 -16.29 -7.01 -10.21
N LYS A 39 -15.27 -7.82 -10.53
CA LYS A 39 -14.09 -7.99 -9.65
C LYS A 39 -13.38 -6.68 -9.29
N ARG A 40 -13.42 -5.67 -10.16
CA ARG A 40 -12.84 -4.35 -9.91
C ARG A 40 -13.74 -3.44 -9.07
N LEU A 41 -15.06 -3.63 -9.18
CA LEU A 41 -16.06 -2.83 -8.48
C LEU A 41 -16.46 -3.43 -7.13
N THR A 42 -16.21 -4.73 -6.93
CA THR A 42 -16.50 -5.43 -5.68
C THR A 42 -15.46 -5.06 -4.63
N ARG A 43 -15.95 -4.64 -3.47
CA ARG A 43 -15.17 -4.37 -2.27
C ARG A 43 -14.44 -5.65 -1.82
N PRO A 44 -13.12 -5.61 -1.56
CA PRO A 44 -12.39 -6.72 -0.94
C PRO A 44 -13.02 -7.13 0.41
N PRO A 45 -13.12 -8.45 0.70
CA PRO A 45 -13.76 -8.94 1.93
C PRO A 45 -13.02 -8.53 3.21
N ILE A 46 -11.72 -8.25 3.12
CA ILE A 46 -10.91 -7.76 4.24
C ILE A 46 -11.46 -6.43 4.79
N PHE A 47 -12.10 -5.59 3.96
CA PHE A 47 -12.66 -4.33 4.43
C PHE A 47 -13.84 -4.47 5.41
N ASP A 48 -14.40 -5.66 5.56
CA ASP A 48 -15.45 -5.91 6.55
C ASP A 48 -14.88 -5.98 7.98
N ALA A 49 -13.57 -6.26 8.13
CA ALA A 49 -12.87 -6.24 9.41
C ALA A 49 -12.34 -4.84 9.79
N LEU A 50 -12.19 -3.93 8.82
CA LEU A 50 -11.64 -2.60 9.03
C LEU A 50 -12.71 -1.58 9.42
N THR A 51 -12.32 -0.58 10.22
CA THR A 51 -13.17 0.59 10.47
C THR A 51 -13.26 1.48 9.23
N ALA A 52 -14.32 2.28 9.12
CA ALA A 52 -14.51 3.21 7.99
C ALA A 52 -13.36 4.22 7.82
N LYS A 53 -12.68 4.59 8.91
CA LYS A 53 -11.51 5.47 8.86
C LYS A 53 -10.28 4.75 8.32
N GLU A 54 -10.05 3.51 8.73
CA GLU A 54 -8.94 2.68 8.22
C GLU A 54 -9.15 2.32 6.74
N GLU A 55 -10.37 2.01 6.33
CA GLU A 55 -10.68 1.79 4.91
C GLU A 55 -10.37 3.05 4.09
N ARG A 56 -10.78 4.23 4.57
CA ARG A 56 -10.45 5.50 3.90
C ARG A 56 -8.94 5.72 3.83
N PHE A 57 -8.21 5.38 4.89
CA PHE A 57 -6.75 5.43 4.90
C PHE A 57 -6.15 4.50 3.81
N VAL A 58 -6.59 3.25 3.73
CA VAL A 58 -6.15 2.27 2.72
C VAL A 58 -6.41 2.78 1.30
N MET A 59 -7.60 3.33 1.03
CA MET A 59 -7.95 3.87 -0.28
C MET A 59 -7.09 5.07 -0.67
N GLU A 60 -6.76 5.94 0.28
CA GLU A 60 -5.89 7.10 0.04
C GLU A 60 -4.43 6.69 -0.23
N ILE A 61 -3.94 5.65 0.46
CA ILE A 61 -2.63 5.04 0.18
C ILE A 61 -2.61 4.40 -1.22
N ALA A 62 -3.63 3.62 -1.56
CA ALA A 62 -3.76 3.00 -2.87
C ALA A 62 -3.86 4.04 -4.00
N GLY A 63 -4.44 5.22 -3.71
CA GLY A 63 -4.46 6.38 -4.60
C GLY A 63 -3.11 7.10 -4.76
N GLY A 64 -2.06 6.65 -4.06
CA GLY A 64 -0.69 7.17 -4.20
C GLY A 64 -0.33 8.30 -3.22
N LYS A 65 -1.15 8.59 -2.21
CA LYS A 65 -0.79 9.55 -1.16
C LYS A 65 0.24 8.96 -0.20
N ASN A 66 1.09 9.82 0.35
CA ASN A 66 2.02 9.42 1.40
C ASN A 66 1.27 9.08 2.70
N GLN A 67 1.85 8.23 3.57
CA GLN A 67 1.27 7.77 4.84
C GLN A 67 0.75 8.93 5.71
N THR A 68 1.53 9.99 5.84
CA THR A 68 1.14 11.19 6.60
C THR A 68 -0.06 11.91 5.98
N GLN A 69 -0.12 12.00 4.64
CA GLN A 69 -1.21 12.68 3.93
C GLN A 69 -2.50 11.84 3.92
N ALA A 70 -2.37 10.52 3.78
CA ALA A 70 -3.47 9.58 3.92
C ALA A 70 -4.03 9.64 5.34
N ALA A 71 -3.18 9.64 6.36
CA ALA A 71 -3.60 9.79 7.76
C ALA A 71 -4.32 11.13 8.00
N MET A 72 -3.84 12.23 7.44
CA MET A 72 -4.50 13.54 7.51
C MET A 72 -5.87 13.59 6.82
N SER A 73 -6.04 12.81 5.75
CA SER A 73 -7.30 12.76 4.98
C SER A 73 -8.32 11.82 5.62
N ALA A 74 -7.85 10.75 6.28
CA ALA A 74 -8.68 9.69 6.84
C ALA A 74 -9.03 9.91 8.32
N PHE A 75 -8.10 10.49 9.08
CA PHE A 75 -8.26 10.84 10.49
C PHE A 75 -8.23 12.37 10.62
N ASP A 76 -9.22 12.93 11.31
CA ASP A 76 -9.29 14.36 11.61
C ASP A 76 -8.20 14.76 12.61
N VAL A 77 -6.95 14.78 12.16
CA VAL A 77 -5.79 15.14 12.97
C VAL A 77 -5.49 16.63 12.87
N GLY A 78 -5.34 17.28 14.02
CA GLY A 78 -5.03 18.71 14.10
C GLY A 78 -3.56 19.07 13.87
N SER A 79 -2.64 18.09 13.83
CA SER A 79 -1.21 18.34 13.65
C SER A 79 -0.52 17.29 12.78
N LEU A 80 0.52 17.73 12.08
CA LEU A 80 1.29 16.90 11.15
C LEU A 80 2.07 15.78 11.88
N ASP A 81 2.54 16.05 13.09
CA ASP A 81 3.27 15.05 13.90
C ASP A 81 2.35 13.94 14.40
N SER A 82 1.08 14.27 14.69
CA SER A 82 0.05 13.27 15.00
C SER A 82 -0.21 12.37 13.78
N ALA A 83 -0.36 12.97 12.59
CA ALA A 83 -0.54 12.23 11.34
C ALA A 83 0.62 11.29 11.03
N LYS A 84 1.88 11.73 11.24
CA LYS A 84 3.07 10.87 11.06
C LYS A 84 3.03 9.66 11.99
N THR A 85 2.72 9.88 13.26
CA THR A 85 2.68 8.83 14.28
C THR A 85 1.58 7.81 13.97
N ILE A 86 0.38 8.29 13.61
CA ILE A 86 -0.75 7.44 13.23
C ILE A 86 -0.45 6.67 11.95
N GLY A 87 0.03 7.34 10.89
CA GLY A 87 0.38 6.69 9.63
C GLY A 87 1.44 5.60 9.81
N SER A 88 2.48 5.86 10.60
CA SER A 88 3.53 4.87 10.88
C SER A 88 3.03 3.68 11.68
N ARG A 89 2.08 3.90 12.62
CA ARG A 89 1.45 2.82 13.39
C ARG A 89 0.58 1.95 12.49
N LEU A 90 -0.36 2.55 11.76
CA LEU A 90 -1.31 1.83 10.89
C LEU A 90 -0.60 1.00 9.81
N MET A 91 0.52 1.49 9.29
CA MET A 91 1.30 0.74 8.29
C MET A 91 2.01 -0.50 8.86
N LYS A 92 2.10 -0.65 10.17
CA LYS A 92 2.63 -1.87 10.82
C LYS A 92 1.53 -2.89 11.10
N ASP A 93 0.27 -2.48 11.07
CA ASP A 93 -0.85 -3.38 11.32
C ASP A 93 -1.04 -4.30 10.12
N THR A 94 -1.07 -5.61 10.37
CA THR A 94 -1.12 -6.65 9.32
C THR A 94 -2.39 -6.54 8.49
N ASP A 95 -3.53 -6.26 9.13
CA ASP A 95 -4.84 -6.19 8.47
C ASP A 95 -4.88 -5.05 7.44
N ILE A 96 -4.20 -3.93 7.73
CA ILE A 96 -4.09 -2.78 6.81
C ILE A 96 -3.16 -3.11 5.65
N GLN A 97 -2.04 -3.80 5.90
CA GLN A 97 -1.14 -4.24 4.82
C GLN A 97 -1.82 -5.24 3.87
N GLU A 98 -2.59 -6.17 4.42
CA GLU A 98 -3.40 -7.11 3.64
C GLU A 98 -4.48 -6.38 2.85
N ALA A 99 -5.16 -5.39 3.45
CA ALA A 99 -6.15 -4.57 2.75
C ALA A 99 -5.54 -3.80 1.57
N ILE A 100 -4.39 -3.16 1.76
CA ILE A 100 -3.65 -2.46 0.68
C ILE A 100 -3.31 -3.46 -0.44
N THR A 101 -2.82 -4.64 -0.08
CA THR A 101 -2.47 -5.69 -1.04
C THR A 101 -3.71 -6.13 -1.83
N ALA A 102 -4.84 -6.36 -1.17
CA ALA A 102 -6.08 -6.76 -1.82
C ALA A 102 -6.60 -5.70 -2.80
N VAL A 103 -6.50 -4.40 -2.46
CA VAL A 103 -6.84 -3.30 -3.38
C VAL A 103 -5.90 -3.27 -4.58
N MET A 104 -4.60 -3.42 -4.37
CA MET A 104 -3.62 -3.49 -5.46
C MET A 104 -3.91 -4.67 -6.39
N GLU A 105 -4.29 -5.83 -5.85
CA GLU A 105 -4.67 -6.99 -6.64
C GLU A 105 -5.95 -6.78 -7.45
N ALA A 106 -6.95 -6.11 -6.88
CA ALA A 106 -8.19 -5.76 -7.57
C ALA A 106 -7.92 -4.86 -8.79
N GLU A 107 -6.98 -3.93 -8.68
CA GLU A 107 -6.51 -3.07 -9.79
C GLU A 107 -5.56 -3.80 -10.76
N GLY A 108 -5.13 -5.02 -10.41
CA GLY A 108 -4.24 -5.85 -11.23
C GLY A 108 -2.74 -5.60 -11.00
N LEU A 109 -2.38 -4.79 -10.00
CA LEU A 109 -1.00 -4.55 -9.53
C LEU A 109 -0.52 -5.69 -8.63
N THR A 110 -0.67 -6.92 -9.10
CA THR A 110 -0.20 -8.12 -8.40
C THR A 110 1.34 -8.16 -8.33
N ARG A 111 1.89 -8.88 -7.35
CA ARG A 111 3.34 -9.11 -7.25
C ARG A 111 3.94 -9.69 -8.54
N ARG A 112 3.21 -10.58 -9.22
CA ARG A 112 3.61 -11.16 -10.50
C ARG A 112 3.68 -10.12 -11.62
N TYR A 113 2.71 -9.21 -11.68
CA TYR A 113 2.72 -8.11 -12.65
C TYR A 113 3.93 -7.19 -12.42
N LEU A 114 4.21 -6.83 -11.17
CA LEU A 114 5.36 -6.00 -10.80
C LEU A 114 6.69 -6.65 -11.20
N VAL A 115 6.87 -7.94 -10.89
CA VAL A 115 8.08 -8.70 -11.29
C VAL A 115 8.22 -8.76 -12.81
N GLY A 116 7.12 -9.01 -13.53
CA GLY A 116 7.12 -9.01 -15.00
C GLY A 116 7.51 -7.64 -15.58
N LYS A 117 7.02 -6.55 -14.96
CA LYS A 117 7.39 -5.18 -15.34
C LYS A 117 8.85 -4.88 -15.06
N LEU A 118 9.36 -5.24 -13.89
CA LEU A 118 10.78 -5.10 -13.53
C LEU A 118 11.66 -5.86 -14.54
N LYS A 119 11.34 -7.12 -14.85
CA LYS A 119 12.03 -7.90 -15.88
C LYS A 119 12.06 -7.15 -17.22
N GLY A 120 10.92 -6.62 -17.65
CA GLY A 120 10.83 -5.84 -18.89
C GLY A 120 11.75 -4.61 -18.89
N HIS A 121 11.89 -3.93 -17.75
CA HIS A 121 12.83 -2.80 -17.60
C HIS A 121 14.29 -3.26 -17.52
N VAL A 122 14.59 -4.43 -16.96
CA VAL A 122 15.96 -4.97 -16.96
C VAL A 122 16.38 -5.35 -18.38
N ASP A 123 15.52 -6.07 -19.10
CA ASP A 123 15.84 -6.65 -20.41
C ASP A 123 15.80 -5.61 -21.55
N ASN A 124 14.91 -4.61 -21.50
CA ASN A 124 14.59 -3.73 -22.63
C ASN A 124 14.72 -2.23 -22.34
N ALA A 125 15.28 -1.81 -21.20
CA ALA A 125 15.43 -0.37 -20.93
C ALA A 125 16.48 0.26 -21.85
N VAL A 126 16.07 1.34 -22.52
CA VAL A 126 16.95 2.20 -23.33
C VAL A 126 17.92 2.97 -22.44
N ASP A 127 17.50 3.31 -21.22
CA ASP A 127 18.31 4.04 -20.23
C ASP A 127 18.94 3.05 -19.22
N PRO A 128 20.28 2.96 -19.15
CA PRO A 128 20.99 2.12 -18.20
C PRO A 128 20.65 2.43 -16.73
N SER A 129 20.31 3.68 -16.39
CA SER A 129 19.99 4.07 -15.02
C SER A 129 18.67 3.45 -14.53
N VAL A 130 17.70 3.30 -15.42
CA VAL A 130 16.41 2.66 -15.15
C VAL A 130 16.59 1.16 -15.02
N SER A 131 17.42 0.54 -15.86
CA SER A 131 17.77 -0.88 -15.74
C SER A 131 18.45 -1.17 -14.40
N LEU A 132 19.44 -0.37 -14.01
CA LEU A 132 20.14 -0.52 -12.73
C LEU A 132 19.17 -0.41 -11.54
N ARG A 133 18.26 0.57 -11.54
CA ARG A 133 17.23 0.70 -10.50
C ARG A 133 16.27 -0.49 -10.47
N ALA A 134 15.89 -1.02 -11.63
CA ALA A 134 15.02 -2.18 -11.71
C ALA A 134 15.70 -3.43 -11.13
N VAL A 135 16.99 -3.63 -11.41
CA VAL A 135 17.81 -4.69 -10.79
C VAL A 135 17.90 -4.50 -9.28
N ASP A 136 18.19 -3.28 -8.82
CA ASP A 136 18.28 -2.96 -7.38
C ASP A 136 16.98 -3.24 -6.63
N LEU A 137 15.84 -2.84 -7.19
CA LEU A 137 14.52 -3.14 -6.64
C LEU A 137 14.20 -4.66 -6.67
N GLY A 138 14.62 -5.37 -7.73
CA GLY A 138 14.49 -6.82 -7.82
C GLY A 138 15.27 -7.55 -6.73
N LEU A 139 16.51 -7.11 -6.44
CA LEU A 139 17.35 -7.66 -5.38
C LEU A 139 16.75 -7.42 -3.98
N LYS A 140 16.16 -6.23 -3.76
CA LYS A 140 15.42 -5.92 -2.52
C LYS A 140 14.20 -6.82 -2.33
N LEU A 141 13.46 -7.13 -3.39
CA LEU A 141 12.32 -8.06 -3.33
C LEU A 141 12.73 -9.50 -3.01
N HIS A 142 13.95 -9.90 -3.36
CA HIS A 142 14.53 -11.21 -3.06
C HIS A 142 15.23 -11.24 -1.69
N ASP A 143 15.23 -10.12 -0.94
CA ASP A 143 15.98 -9.98 0.31
C ASP A 143 17.48 -10.33 0.17
N ALA A 144 18.02 -10.16 -1.04
CA ALA A 144 19.42 -10.46 -1.34
C ALA A 144 20.38 -9.36 -0.85
N TYR A 145 19.83 -8.23 -0.38
CA TYR A 145 20.58 -7.20 0.32
C TYR A 145 20.53 -7.45 1.83
N PRO A 146 21.66 -7.62 2.52
CA PRO A 146 21.65 -7.61 3.98
C PRO A 146 21.19 -6.23 4.45
N ALA A 147 20.22 -6.18 5.36
CA ALA A 147 19.77 -4.94 5.97
C ALA A 147 20.95 -4.26 6.67
N THR A 148 21.49 -3.19 6.07
CA THR A 148 22.49 -2.34 6.69
C THR A 148 21.83 -1.60 7.85
N LYS A 149 21.92 -2.19 9.05
CA LYS A 149 21.47 -1.55 10.29
C LYS A 149 22.44 -0.43 10.65
N ASN A 150 22.23 0.74 10.05
CA ASN A 150 22.95 1.95 10.45
C ASN A 150 22.34 2.46 11.76
N MET A 151 23.05 2.26 12.87
CA MET A 151 22.66 2.75 14.19
C MET A 151 23.38 4.07 14.46
N ASN A 152 22.66 5.18 14.38
CA ASN A 152 23.17 6.48 14.81
C ASN A 152 23.01 6.60 16.34
N LEU A 153 24.11 6.47 17.08
CA LEU A 153 24.18 6.67 18.52
C LEU A 153 24.61 8.11 18.80
N ASN A 154 23.66 8.95 19.26
CA ASN A 154 23.98 10.21 19.91
C ASN A 154 24.02 9.97 21.43
N ILE A 155 25.24 9.82 21.97
CA ILE A 155 25.45 9.70 23.42
C ILE A 155 25.81 11.09 23.94
N ASN A 156 24.98 11.65 24.81
CA ASN A 156 25.33 12.81 25.62
C ASN A 156 25.67 12.31 27.01
N VAL A 157 26.96 12.34 27.37
CA VAL A 157 27.43 11.92 28.70
C VAL A 157 27.62 13.18 29.54
N ASP A 158 26.68 13.42 30.45
CA ASP A 158 26.86 14.40 31.50
C ASP A 158 27.74 13.77 32.60
N CYS A 159 29.05 14.04 32.53
CA CYS A 159 29.99 13.66 33.58
C CYS A 159 29.97 14.73 34.67
N ASP A 160 29.25 14.48 35.76
CA ASP A 160 29.40 15.29 36.97
C ASP A 160 30.80 15.05 37.57
N PRO A 161 31.57 16.10 37.90
CA PRO A 161 32.85 15.93 38.55
C PRO A 161 32.66 15.32 39.94
N VAL A 162 33.19 14.12 40.14
CA VAL A 162 33.21 13.47 41.46
C VAL A 162 34.09 14.30 42.39
N ASP A 163 33.50 14.79 43.49
CA ASP A 163 34.25 15.53 44.49
C ASP A 163 35.20 14.59 45.26
N LEU A 164 36.49 14.77 45.01
CA LEU A 164 37.60 14.04 45.64
C LEU A 164 38.10 14.72 46.92
N SER A 165 37.45 15.80 47.38
CA SER A 165 37.79 16.50 48.63
C SER A 165 37.87 15.56 49.83
N GLN A 166 36.99 14.55 49.87
CA GLN A 166 36.94 13.50 50.89
C GLN A 166 38.15 12.54 50.91
N PHE A 167 38.94 12.46 49.84
CA PHE A 167 40.15 11.61 49.76
C PHE A 167 41.45 12.39 50.00
N ARG A 168 41.39 13.71 50.24
CA ARG A 168 42.53 14.53 50.70
C ARG A 168 42.64 14.48 52.22
N GLN A 169 42.93 13.32 52.80
CA GLN A 169 43.42 13.23 54.19
C GLN A 169 44.51 12.17 54.34
N ARG A 170 45.75 12.55 54.07
CA ARG A 170 46.92 12.51 54.99
C ARG A 170 48.21 12.79 54.22
#